data_AF-A0A929UM30-F1
#
_entry.id   AF-A0A929UM30-F1
#
_cell.length_a   1.000
_cell.length_b   1.000
_cell.length_c   1.000
_cell.angle_alpha   90.00
_cell.angle_beta   90.00
_cell.angle_gamma   90.00
#
_symmetry.space_group_name_H-M   'P 1'
#
loop_
_entity.id
_entity.type
_entity.pdbx_description
1 polymer ?
#
loop_
_entity_poly.entity_id
_entity_poly.type
_entity_poly.pdbx_seq_one_letter_code
_entity_poly.pdbx_strand_id
1 'polypeptide(L)'
;MRNVRIFTLMIVAVGVIAGVMIASDEALATDSANSTFSQVIRQIDCSHTVYDRAVGQVNDVECDVFAPKYERSTIKDNGYPIIYGVYDAIHAVVDPVTSAHRLEVEFAGRKFVLGVDPELTVNGNAWILDLSNWPSNHPGDTTLALERGKTYPGKVTATVQPHSSPHQVTHTTNFTITIPEKATSPDAPANNGVTGVVNMIGRSLANTGANIWLFVSIALGLIAVAFGLLIYKNEGNSHER
;
A
#
# COMPACT_ATOMS: atom_id res chain seq x y z
N MET A 1 27.57 0.23 75.78
CA MET A 1 27.00 -1.11 76.08
C MET A 1 25.46 -1.05 76.05
N ARG A 2 24.95 -0.64 74.89
CA ARG A 2 23.55 -0.48 74.49
C ARG A 2 23.27 -1.55 73.42
N ASN A 3 23.90 -2.72 73.58
CA ASN A 3 24.06 -3.74 72.52
C ASN A 3 23.55 -5.12 72.96
N VAL A 4 22.93 -5.25 74.14
CA VAL A 4 22.37 -6.53 74.63
C VAL A 4 20.83 -6.53 74.65
N ARG A 5 20.19 -5.36 74.48
CA ARG A 5 18.72 -5.23 74.44
C ARG A 5 18.10 -5.31 73.03
N ILE A 6 18.93 -5.44 72.00
CA ILE A 6 18.49 -5.58 70.59
C ILE A 6 18.40 -7.05 70.17
N PHE A 7 19.05 -7.98 70.89
CA PHE A 7 19.05 -9.40 70.53
C PHE A 7 17.89 -10.23 71.11
N THR A 8 17.16 -9.72 72.10
CA THR A 8 16.06 -10.46 72.77
C THR A 8 14.69 -10.21 72.14
N LEU A 9 14.57 -9.24 71.22
CA LEU A 9 13.32 -8.90 70.52
C LEU A 9 13.20 -9.52 69.12
N MET A 10 14.25 -10.18 68.62
CA MET A 10 14.31 -10.82 67.29
C MET A 10 14.14 -12.35 67.30
N ILE A 11 13.82 -12.95 68.45
CA ILE A 11 13.57 -14.41 68.56
C ILE A 11 12.08 -14.72 68.73
N VAL A 12 11.22 -13.71 68.95
CA VAL A 12 9.77 -13.88 69.05
C VAL A 12 9.08 -13.95 67.67
N ALA A 13 9.77 -13.62 66.58
CA ALA A 13 9.20 -13.61 65.23
C ALA A 13 9.49 -14.88 64.38
N VAL A 14 10.25 -15.86 64.89
CA VAL A 14 10.70 -17.03 64.08
C VAL A 14 10.19 -18.37 64.63
N GLY A 15 9.30 -18.36 65.63
CA GLY A 15 8.86 -19.56 66.36
C GLY A 15 7.39 -19.94 66.23
N VAL A 16 6.74 -19.72 65.08
CA VAL A 16 5.38 -20.21 64.82
C VAL A 16 5.35 -21.00 63.51
N ILE A 17 6.14 -22.07 63.47
CA ILE A 17 5.98 -23.18 62.53
C ILE A 17 6.20 -24.47 63.33
N ALA A 18 5.13 -25.05 63.84
CA ALA A 18 5.04 -26.49 64.13
C ALA A 18 3.59 -26.90 64.44
N GLY A 19 2.90 -27.40 63.41
CA GLY A 19 2.01 -28.56 63.50
C GLY A 19 0.66 -28.42 64.21
N VAL A 20 -0.40 -28.24 63.43
CA VAL A 20 -1.65 -28.98 63.64
C VAL A 20 -2.12 -29.54 62.30
N MET A 21 -2.42 -30.83 62.34
CA MET A 21 -2.72 -31.73 61.24
C MET A 21 -4.25 -31.85 61.01
N ILE A 22 -4.60 -32.33 59.82
CA ILE A 22 -5.76 -33.18 59.44
C ILE A 22 -6.99 -32.51 58.77
N ALA A 23 -7.20 -33.00 57.54
CA ALA A 23 -8.44 -33.23 56.77
C ALA A 23 -9.13 -32.04 56.07
N SER A 24 -8.96 -31.97 54.74
CA SER A 24 -9.96 -32.56 53.83
C SER A 24 -9.46 -32.59 52.38
N ASP A 25 -9.52 -33.79 51.80
CA ASP A 25 -9.49 -34.18 50.39
C ASP A 25 -8.76 -33.28 49.39
N GLU A 26 -7.54 -33.71 49.09
CA GLU A 26 -6.91 -33.47 47.81
C GLU A 26 -7.87 -33.96 46.72
N ALA A 27 -8.44 -33.02 45.97
CA ALA A 27 -8.94 -33.30 44.63
C ALA A 27 -7.72 -33.73 43.81
N LEU A 28 -7.45 -35.04 43.80
CA LEU A 28 -6.57 -35.69 42.85
C LEU A 28 -7.09 -35.32 41.46
N ALA A 29 -6.49 -34.29 40.86
CA ALA A 29 -6.58 -34.08 39.43
C ALA A 29 -5.93 -35.31 38.80
N THR A 30 -6.78 -36.28 38.45
CA THR A 30 -6.41 -37.43 37.64
C THR A 30 -5.74 -36.93 36.36
N ASP A 31 -4.66 -37.60 36.00
CA ASP A 31 -3.73 -37.31 34.91
C ASP A 31 -4.32 -36.50 33.75
N SER A 32 -3.86 -35.25 33.60
CA SER A 32 -3.86 -34.64 32.28
C SER A 32 -2.77 -35.37 31.48
N ALA A 33 -3.20 -36.09 30.44
CA ALA A 33 -2.31 -36.67 29.47
C ALA A 33 -1.25 -35.64 29.07
N ASN A 34 0.02 -35.95 29.36
CA ASN A 34 1.15 -35.13 28.93
C ASN A 34 1.28 -35.29 27.40
N SER A 35 0.48 -34.53 26.66
CA SER A 35 0.59 -34.45 25.20
C SER A 35 1.91 -33.75 24.86
N THR A 36 2.91 -34.51 24.45
CA THR A 36 4.14 -34.01 23.82
C THR A 36 3.93 -33.53 22.39
N PHE A 37 2.71 -33.09 22.03
CA PHE A 37 2.47 -32.39 20.78
C PHE A 37 2.91 -30.94 20.95
N SER A 38 4.19 -30.69 20.67
CA SER A 38 4.67 -29.34 20.37
C SER A 38 4.05 -28.91 19.05
N GLN A 39 2.82 -28.42 19.08
CA GLN A 39 2.21 -27.79 17.90
C GLN A 39 2.95 -26.48 17.66
N VAL A 40 3.78 -26.44 16.61
CA VAL A 40 4.31 -25.19 16.09
C VAL A 40 3.13 -24.45 15.47
N ILE A 41 2.60 -23.43 16.14
CA ILE A 41 1.64 -22.51 15.54
C ILE A 41 2.43 -21.68 14.52
N ARG A 42 2.40 -22.11 13.25
CA ARG A 42 2.89 -21.28 12.16
C ARG A 42 1.84 -20.20 11.91
N GLN A 43 2.28 -18.95 11.90
CA GLN A 43 1.44 -17.87 11.40
C GLN A 43 1.47 -17.94 9.87
N ILE A 44 0.38 -18.45 9.28
CA ILE A 44 0.22 -18.54 7.83
C ILE A 44 -0.04 -17.14 7.29
N ASP A 45 0.79 -16.66 6.36
CA ASP A 45 0.62 -15.35 5.72
C ASP A 45 -0.23 -15.49 4.45
N CYS A 46 -1.50 -15.09 4.55
CA CYS A 46 -2.44 -15.02 3.43
C CYS A 46 -2.70 -13.58 2.98
N SER A 47 -1.79 -12.64 3.30
CA SER A 47 -2.01 -11.21 3.09
C SER A 47 -1.52 -10.68 1.73
N HIS A 48 -0.94 -11.53 0.88
CA HIS A 48 -0.42 -11.19 -0.46
C HIS A 48 -1.54 -11.14 -1.52
N THR A 49 -2.64 -10.46 -1.18
CA THR A 49 -3.87 -10.32 -2.00
C THR A 49 -4.12 -8.89 -2.47
N VAL A 50 -3.12 -8.02 -2.31
CA VAL A 50 -3.05 -6.63 -2.80
C VAL A 50 -1.68 -6.40 -3.43
N TYR A 51 -1.60 -5.55 -4.45
CA TYR A 51 -0.41 -5.46 -5.29
C TYR A 51 0.88 -5.22 -4.50
N ASP A 52 0.89 -4.22 -3.60
CA ASP A 52 2.10 -3.80 -2.90
C ASP A 52 2.66 -4.87 -1.94
N ARG A 53 1.83 -5.83 -1.50
CA ARG A 53 2.27 -6.99 -0.72
C ARG A 53 2.58 -8.22 -1.56
N ALA A 54 2.05 -8.28 -2.78
CA ALA A 54 2.16 -9.44 -3.66
C ALA A 54 3.43 -9.45 -4.52
N VAL A 55 4.09 -8.30 -4.71
CA VAL A 55 5.32 -8.22 -5.50
C VAL A 55 6.42 -9.04 -4.86
N GLY A 56 6.89 -10.06 -5.57
CA GLY A 56 7.98 -10.93 -5.14
C GLY A 56 7.63 -11.87 -3.99
N GLN A 57 6.36 -11.98 -3.63
CA GLN A 57 5.86 -12.85 -2.57
C GLN A 57 4.64 -13.62 -3.07
N VAL A 58 4.45 -14.83 -2.58
CA VAL A 58 3.26 -15.65 -2.85
C VAL A 58 2.60 -16.00 -1.53
N ASN A 59 1.29 -16.22 -1.56
CA ASN A 59 0.59 -16.79 -0.41
C ASN A 59 1.11 -18.19 -0.11
N ASP A 60 0.90 -18.62 1.13
CA ASP A 60 1.06 -20.01 1.52
C ASP A 60 0.07 -20.92 0.74
N VAL A 61 0.46 -22.18 0.52
CA VAL A 61 -0.36 -23.20 -0.13
C VAL A 61 -1.59 -23.58 0.68
N GLU A 62 -1.57 -23.35 2.00
CA GLU A 62 -2.72 -23.57 2.86
C GLU A 62 -3.74 -22.41 2.85
N CYS A 63 -3.44 -21.30 2.16
CA CYS A 63 -4.37 -20.19 2.02
C CYS A 63 -5.52 -20.53 1.07
N ASP A 64 -6.69 -19.93 1.33
CA ASP A 64 -7.83 -20.06 0.43
C ASP A 64 -7.54 -19.40 -0.92
N VAL A 65 -8.05 -20.04 -1.97
CA VAL A 65 -7.99 -19.52 -3.34
C VAL A 65 -8.75 -18.20 -3.46
N PHE A 66 -8.16 -17.22 -4.15
CA PHE A 66 -8.82 -15.96 -4.46
C PHE A 66 -8.82 -15.65 -5.96
N ALA A 67 -9.88 -14.97 -6.41
CA ALA A 67 -10.01 -14.53 -7.79
C ALA A 67 -8.96 -13.45 -8.12
N PRO A 68 -8.46 -13.38 -9.37
CA PRO A 68 -7.55 -12.33 -9.79
C PRO A 68 -8.23 -10.96 -9.67
N LYS A 69 -7.46 -9.90 -9.45
CA LYS A 69 -7.99 -8.54 -9.27
C LYS A 69 -7.20 -7.53 -10.08
N TYR A 70 -7.91 -6.53 -10.58
CA TYR A 70 -7.33 -5.26 -10.98
C TYR A 70 -7.13 -4.40 -9.72
N GLU A 71 -5.96 -3.78 -9.59
CA GLU A 71 -5.62 -2.94 -8.44
C GLU A 71 -5.50 -1.47 -8.87
N ARG A 72 -4.66 -1.19 -9.88
CA ARG A 72 -4.42 0.17 -10.36
C ARG A 72 -3.91 0.18 -11.79
N SER A 73 -3.91 1.36 -12.40
CA SER A 73 -3.27 1.61 -13.68
C SER A 73 -2.52 2.94 -13.67
N THR A 74 -1.51 3.05 -14.53
CA THR A 74 -0.79 4.29 -14.80
C THR A 74 -0.84 4.57 -16.29
N ILE A 75 -1.39 5.71 -16.70
CA ILE A 75 -1.45 6.08 -18.11
C ILE A 75 -0.20 6.87 -18.48
N LYS A 76 0.50 6.46 -19.54
CA LYS A 76 1.66 7.17 -20.06
C LYS A 76 1.25 8.29 -21.02
N ASP A 77 2.19 9.17 -21.36
CA ASP A 77 1.96 10.32 -22.24
C ASP A 77 1.57 9.95 -23.67
N ASN A 78 1.95 8.74 -24.12
CA ASN A 78 1.54 8.19 -25.40
C ASN A 78 0.11 7.62 -25.40
N GLY A 79 -0.57 7.59 -24.26
CA GLY A 79 -1.97 7.15 -24.12
C GLY A 79 -2.13 5.68 -23.77
N TYR A 80 -1.04 4.92 -23.64
CA TYR A 80 -1.10 3.51 -23.29
C TYR A 80 -0.92 3.29 -21.78
N PRO A 81 -1.68 2.37 -21.16
CA PRO A 81 -1.61 2.10 -19.74
C PRO A 81 -0.52 1.08 -19.39
N ILE A 82 -0.05 1.16 -18.15
CA ILE A 82 0.48 0.02 -17.41
C ILE A 82 -0.59 -0.39 -16.41
N ILE A 83 -0.98 -1.66 -16.42
CA ILE A 83 -2.09 -2.20 -15.63
C ILE A 83 -1.51 -3.17 -14.60
N TYR A 84 -1.90 -2.98 -13.34
CA TYR A 84 -1.40 -3.73 -12.21
C TYR A 84 -2.53 -4.49 -11.54
N GLY A 85 -2.22 -5.70 -11.10
CA GLY A 85 -3.16 -6.47 -10.32
C GLY A 85 -2.52 -7.62 -9.57
N VAL A 86 -3.37 -8.42 -8.95
CA VAL A 86 -2.96 -9.61 -8.22
C VAL A 86 -3.70 -10.84 -8.73
N TYR A 87 -3.08 -11.99 -8.55
CA TYR A 87 -3.65 -13.30 -8.80
C TYR A 87 -3.06 -14.30 -7.82
N ASP A 88 -3.73 -15.44 -7.67
CA ASP A 88 -3.25 -16.51 -6.82
C ASP A 88 -2.20 -17.33 -7.58
N ALA A 89 -0.91 -17.01 -7.37
CA ALA A 89 0.16 -17.67 -8.09
C ALA A 89 0.47 -19.07 -7.56
N ILE A 90 0.29 -19.32 -6.26
CA ILE A 90 0.59 -20.63 -5.65
C ILE A 90 -0.41 -21.70 -6.10
N HIS A 91 -1.67 -21.33 -6.31
CA HIS A 91 -2.69 -22.23 -6.84
C HIS A 91 -2.86 -22.16 -8.35
N ALA A 92 -2.10 -21.33 -9.07
CA ALA A 92 -2.27 -21.17 -10.51
C ALA A 92 -1.89 -22.46 -11.26
N VAL A 93 -2.75 -22.84 -12.20
CA VAL A 93 -2.48 -23.98 -13.09
C VAL A 93 -1.40 -23.56 -14.09
N VAL A 94 -0.37 -24.38 -14.25
CA VAL A 94 0.67 -24.18 -15.26
C VAL A 94 0.18 -24.70 -16.61
N ASP A 95 0.34 -23.90 -17.64
CA ASP A 95 0.08 -24.31 -19.01
C ASP A 95 1.21 -25.25 -19.49
N PRO A 96 0.89 -26.45 -19.99
CA PRO A 96 1.90 -27.42 -20.41
C PRO A 96 2.67 -27.00 -21.67
N VAL A 97 2.16 -26.05 -22.45
CA VAL A 97 2.80 -25.57 -23.69
C VAL A 97 3.78 -24.44 -23.39
N THR A 98 3.36 -23.44 -22.62
CA THR A 98 4.19 -22.25 -22.34
C THR A 98 5.03 -22.39 -21.08
N SER A 99 4.76 -23.40 -20.24
CA SER A 99 5.32 -23.55 -18.89
C SER A 99 5.06 -22.35 -17.97
N ALA A 100 4.12 -21.46 -18.35
CA ALA A 100 3.71 -20.31 -17.57
C ALA A 100 2.35 -20.57 -16.91
N HIS A 101 1.98 -19.74 -15.94
CA HIS A 101 0.66 -19.86 -15.32
C HIS A 101 -0.43 -19.54 -16.35
N ARG A 102 -1.58 -20.22 -16.27
CA ARG A 102 -2.78 -19.92 -17.07
C ARG A 102 -3.43 -18.64 -16.56
N LEU A 103 -2.76 -17.53 -16.86
CA LEU A 103 -3.18 -16.16 -16.59
C LEU A 103 -3.32 -15.44 -17.93
N GLU A 104 -4.45 -14.77 -18.09
CA GLU A 104 -4.79 -14.01 -19.27
C GLU A 104 -5.38 -12.66 -18.86
N VAL A 105 -4.96 -11.60 -19.55
CA VAL A 105 -5.57 -10.28 -19.44
C VAL A 105 -6.09 -9.88 -20.81
N GLU A 106 -7.37 -9.56 -20.90
CA GLU A 106 -7.97 -8.96 -22.08
C GLU A 106 -8.15 -7.46 -21.81
N PHE A 107 -7.72 -6.61 -22.74
CA PHE A 107 -7.88 -5.18 -22.65
C PHE A 107 -8.22 -4.58 -24.01
N ALA A 108 -9.26 -3.75 -24.06
CA ALA A 108 -9.77 -3.14 -25.30
C ALA A 108 -10.02 -4.16 -26.43
N GLY A 109 -10.44 -5.38 -26.08
CA GLY A 109 -10.70 -6.47 -27.03
C GLY A 109 -9.47 -7.25 -27.50
N ARG A 110 -8.25 -6.86 -27.08
CA ARG A 110 -7.04 -7.65 -27.30
C ARG A 110 -6.74 -8.52 -26.08
N LYS A 111 -6.42 -9.78 -26.34
CA LYS A 111 -6.04 -10.78 -25.34
C LYS A 111 -4.52 -10.85 -25.20
N PHE A 112 -4.06 -10.93 -23.97
CA PHE A 112 -2.66 -11.09 -23.57
C PHE A 112 -2.53 -12.32 -22.68
N VAL A 113 -1.68 -13.27 -23.06
CA VAL A 113 -1.50 -14.56 -22.40
C VAL A 113 -0.11 -14.64 -21.82
N LEU A 114 -0.01 -15.01 -20.53
CA LEU A 114 1.27 -15.13 -19.85
C LEU A 114 2.14 -16.21 -20.51
N GLY A 115 3.41 -15.88 -20.75
CA GLY A 115 4.36 -16.75 -21.45
C GLY A 115 4.25 -16.73 -22.97
N VAL A 116 3.27 -16.01 -23.54
CA VAL A 116 3.13 -15.76 -24.97
C VAL A 116 3.39 -14.28 -25.28
N ASP A 117 2.67 -13.39 -24.61
CA ASP A 117 2.77 -11.95 -24.81
C ASP A 117 3.77 -11.35 -23.80
N PRO A 118 4.87 -10.73 -24.26
CA PRO A 118 5.91 -10.19 -23.38
C PRO A 118 5.44 -9.00 -22.54
N GLU A 119 4.33 -8.36 -22.92
CA GLU A 119 3.71 -7.27 -22.17
C GLU A 119 3.10 -7.75 -20.85
N LEU A 120 2.70 -9.03 -20.76
CA LEU A 120 2.11 -9.61 -19.55
C LEU A 120 3.18 -10.37 -18.76
N THR A 121 3.47 -9.87 -17.56
CA THR A 121 4.49 -10.43 -16.67
C THR A 121 3.94 -10.65 -15.27
N VAL A 122 4.61 -11.52 -14.49
CA VAL A 122 4.25 -11.83 -13.11
C VAL A 122 5.48 -11.79 -12.21
N ASN A 123 5.28 -11.43 -10.94
CA ASN A 123 6.30 -11.48 -9.90
C ASN A 123 5.65 -11.79 -8.55
N GLY A 124 5.74 -13.06 -8.12
CA GLY A 124 4.93 -13.57 -7.01
C GLY A 124 3.45 -13.57 -7.37
N ASN A 125 2.59 -13.13 -6.45
CA ASN A 125 1.16 -12.97 -6.68
C ASN A 125 0.79 -11.71 -7.48
N ALA A 126 1.77 -10.88 -7.87
CA ALA A 126 1.53 -9.67 -8.65
C ALA A 126 1.63 -9.93 -10.16
N TRP A 127 0.72 -9.36 -10.94
CA TRP A 127 0.80 -9.33 -12.40
C TRP A 127 0.82 -7.89 -12.93
N ILE A 128 1.50 -7.71 -14.06
CA ILE A 128 1.63 -6.43 -14.76
C ILE A 128 1.35 -6.67 -16.25
N LEU A 129 0.46 -5.87 -16.83
CA LEU A 129 0.32 -5.72 -18.26
C LEU A 129 0.87 -4.34 -18.66
N ASP A 130 2.08 -4.31 -19.23
CA ASP A 130 2.77 -3.10 -19.64
C ASP A 130 2.59 -2.83 -21.14
N LEU A 131 1.65 -1.95 -21.47
CA LEU A 131 1.39 -1.52 -22.85
C LEU A 131 2.11 -0.22 -23.19
N SER A 132 2.97 0.29 -22.30
CA SER A 132 3.60 1.61 -22.47
C SER A 132 4.45 1.71 -23.73
N ASN A 133 4.99 0.60 -24.22
CA ASN A 133 5.78 0.54 -25.45
C ASN A 133 5.01 -0.05 -26.64
N TRP A 134 3.69 -0.18 -26.55
CA TRP A 134 2.87 -0.85 -27.56
C TRP A 134 3.14 -0.37 -28.99
N PRO A 135 3.06 0.94 -29.31
CA PRO A 135 3.27 1.40 -30.68
C PRO A 135 4.70 1.19 -31.19
N SER A 136 5.67 1.09 -30.26
CA SER A 136 7.08 0.94 -30.58
C SER A 136 7.45 -0.53 -30.82
N ASN A 137 6.92 -1.45 -30.00
CA ASN A 137 7.19 -2.88 -30.12
C ASN A 137 6.28 -3.57 -31.15
N HIS A 138 5.15 -2.97 -31.49
CA HIS A 138 4.19 -3.47 -32.48
C HIS A 138 3.95 -2.45 -33.60
N PRO A 139 4.97 -2.12 -34.42
CA PRO A 139 4.83 -1.12 -35.47
C PRO A 139 3.81 -1.57 -36.52
N GLY A 140 2.79 -0.73 -36.75
CA GLY A 140 1.73 -1.00 -37.73
C GLY A 140 0.58 -1.88 -37.20
N ASP A 141 0.65 -2.36 -35.97
CA ASP A 141 -0.46 -3.09 -35.34
C ASP A 141 -1.55 -2.11 -34.86
N THR A 142 -2.72 -2.19 -35.47
CA THR A 142 -3.89 -1.35 -35.15
C THR A 142 -4.91 -2.05 -34.25
N THR A 143 -4.65 -3.29 -33.81
CA THR A 143 -5.58 -4.07 -32.99
C THR A 143 -5.80 -3.48 -31.60
N LEU A 144 -4.86 -2.68 -31.11
CA LEU A 144 -4.95 -1.99 -29.83
C LEU A 144 -4.83 -0.48 -30.02
N ALA A 145 -5.74 0.09 -30.82
CA ALA A 145 -5.81 1.53 -31.02
C ALA A 145 -6.58 2.21 -29.87
N LEU A 146 -5.86 2.82 -28.94
CA LEU A 146 -6.44 3.55 -27.81
C LEU A 146 -6.56 5.05 -28.11
N GLU A 147 -7.75 5.58 -27.89
CA GLU A 147 -8.09 6.99 -28.04
C GLU A 147 -8.13 7.69 -26.68
N ARG A 148 -7.64 8.93 -26.66
CA ARG A 148 -7.75 9.83 -25.50
C ARG A 148 -9.22 10.18 -25.25
N GLY A 149 -9.63 10.24 -23.98
CA GLY A 149 -11.00 10.53 -23.57
C GLY A 149 -11.97 9.35 -23.66
N LYS A 150 -11.49 8.14 -24.01
CA LYS A 150 -12.31 6.92 -24.08
C LYS A 150 -12.08 6.01 -22.88
N THR A 151 -13.11 5.21 -22.57
CA THR A 151 -13.06 4.15 -21.57
C THR A 151 -13.08 2.80 -22.25
N TYR A 152 -12.14 1.94 -21.87
CA TYR A 152 -11.99 0.61 -22.42
C TYR A 152 -12.28 -0.46 -21.38
N PRO A 153 -13.02 -1.52 -21.73
CA PRO A 153 -13.19 -2.66 -20.85
C PRO A 153 -11.91 -3.48 -20.80
N GLY A 154 -11.69 -4.11 -19.65
CA GLY A 154 -10.70 -5.13 -19.46
C GLY A 154 -11.21 -6.27 -18.59
N LYS A 155 -10.52 -7.40 -18.65
CA LYS A 155 -10.87 -8.62 -17.95
C LYS A 155 -9.61 -9.41 -17.65
N VAL A 156 -9.42 -9.82 -16.41
CA VAL A 156 -8.35 -10.75 -16.03
C VAL A 156 -8.96 -12.11 -15.72
N THR A 157 -8.35 -13.15 -16.26
CA THR A 157 -8.78 -14.54 -16.09
C THR A 157 -7.61 -15.36 -15.60
N ALA A 158 -7.81 -16.13 -14.54
CA ALA A 158 -6.82 -17.04 -14.00
C ALA A 158 -7.45 -18.41 -13.76
N THR A 159 -6.80 -19.47 -14.21
CA THR A 159 -7.16 -20.85 -13.85
C THR A 159 -6.33 -21.29 -12.67
N VAL A 160 -7.00 -21.74 -11.62
CA VAL A 160 -6.42 -22.17 -10.35
C VAL A 160 -6.89 -23.57 -9.99
N GLN A 161 -6.10 -24.27 -9.19
CA GLN A 161 -6.43 -25.56 -8.62
C GLN A 161 -6.13 -25.51 -7.12
N PRO A 162 -7.16 -25.41 -6.26
CA PRO A 162 -6.96 -25.40 -4.81
C PRO A 162 -6.22 -26.65 -4.35
N HIS A 163 -5.33 -26.53 -3.36
CA HIS A 163 -4.56 -27.68 -2.85
C HIS A 163 -5.45 -28.84 -2.37
N SER A 164 -6.60 -28.50 -1.77
CA SER A 164 -7.58 -29.47 -1.26
C SER A 164 -8.48 -30.09 -2.34
N SER A 165 -8.31 -29.75 -3.62
CA SER A 165 -9.21 -30.16 -4.70
C SER A 165 -8.46 -30.59 -5.97
N PRO A 166 -8.89 -31.70 -6.62
CA PRO A 166 -8.35 -32.09 -7.92
C PRO A 166 -8.94 -31.27 -9.08
N HIS A 167 -9.94 -30.42 -8.82
CA HIS A 167 -10.65 -29.67 -9.86
C HIS A 167 -10.04 -28.29 -10.11
N GLN A 168 -9.84 -27.98 -11.39
CA GLN A 168 -9.46 -26.65 -11.84
C GLN A 168 -10.68 -25.74 -11.90
N VAL A 169 -10.51 -24.50 -11.46
CA VAL A 169 -11.54 -23.45 -11.48
C VAL A 169 -10.97 -22.26 -12.23
N THR A 170 -11.76 -21.68 -13.13
CA THR A 170 -11.40 -20.45 -13.82
C THR A 170 -12.12 -19.28 -13.16
N HIS A 171 -11.35 -18.34 -12.63
CA HIS A 171 -11.86 -17.08 -12.11
C HIS A 171 -11.66 -15.96 -13.11
N THR A 172 -12.65 -15.07 -13.17
CA THR A 172 -12.66 -13.94 -14.09
C THR A 172 -13.10 -12.68 -13.36
N THR A 173 -12.33 -11.61 -13.50
CA THR A 173 -12.64 -10.29 -12.93
C THR A 173 -12.58 -9.23 -14.03
N ASN A 174 -13.66 -8.46 -14.15
CA ASN A 174 -13.75 -7.37 -15.10
C ASN A 174 -13.26 -6.06 -14.47
N PHE A 175 -12.71 -5.17 -15.29
CA PHE A 175 -12.31 -3.82 -14.91
C PHE A 175 -12.52 -2.87 -16.09
N THR A 176 -12.38 -1.56 -15.85
CA THR A 176 -12.41 -0.54 -16.90
C THR A 176 -11.27 0.43 -16.68
N ILE A 177 -10.75 0.98 -17.78
CA ILE A 177 -9.71 2.02 -17.74
C ILE A 177 -10.14 3.15 -18.65
N THR A 178 -10.19 4.35 -18.08
CA THR A 178 -10.38 5.59 -18.84
C THR A 178 -9.04 6.16 -19.22
N ILE A 179 -8.79 6.32 -20.52
CA ILE A 179 -7.63 7.05 -21.00
C ILE A 179 -7.95 8.54 -20.89
N PRO A 180 -7.26 9.32 -20.04
CA PRO A 180 -7.55 10.73 -19.87
C PRO A 180 -7.34 11.47 -21.20
N GLU A 181 -8.15 12.50 -21.43
CA GLU A 181 -7.89 13.44 -22.51
C GLU A 181 -6.48 13.99 -22.39
N LYS A 182 -5.83 14.22 -23.54
CA LYS A 182 -4.56 14.93 -23.51
C LYS A 182 -4.86 16.31 -22.96
N ALA A 183 -4.20 16.70 -21.87
CA ALA A 183 -4.34 18.04 -21.33
C ALA A 183 -4.08 19.03 -22.46
N THR A 184 -5.15 19.61 -22.98
CA THR A 184 -5.07 20.78 -23.82
C THR A 184 -4.54 21.86 -22.89
N SER A 185 -3.34 22.35 -23.18
CA SER A 185 -2.93 23.62 -22.61
C SER A 185 -4.09 24.61 -22.82
N PRO A 186 -4.52 25.37 -21.79
CA PRO A 186 -5.49 26.43 -21.98
C PRO A 186 -5.04 27.52 -22.97
N ASP A 187 -3.80 27.44 -23.47
CA ASP A 187 -3.21 28.42 -24.37
C ASP A 187 -2.95 27.80 -25.76
N ALA A 188 -4.02 27.45 -26.47
CA ALA A 188 -4.02 27.70 -27.90
C ALA A 188 -4.17 29.23 -28.05
N PRO A 189 -3.27 29.96 -28.73
CA PRO A 189 -3.33 31.41 -28.79
C PRO A 189 -4.52 31.81 -29.67
N ALA A 190 -5.68 31.95 -29.04
CA ALA A 190 -6.72 32.82 -29.56
C ALA A 190 -6.25 34.26 -29.29
N ASN A 191 -5.99 34.96 -30.39
CA ASN A 191 -6.24 36.38 -30.58
C ASN A 191 -5.92 37.38 -29.43
N ASN A 192 -4.84 38.14 -29.64
CA ASN A 192 -4.72 39.57 -29.36
C ASN A 192 -5.70 40.17 -28.33
N GLY A 193 -5.31 40.18 -27.06
CA GLY A 193 -6.04 40.91 -26.03
C GLY A 193 -5.20 41.12 -24.78
N VAL A 194 -5.07 42.37 -24.36
CA VAL A 194 -4.35 42.87 -23.17
C VAL A 194 -4.79 42.20 -21.84
N THR A 195 -5.79 41.33 -21.87
CA THR A 195 -6.31 40.52 -20.76
C THR A 195 -5.44 39.32 -20.37
N GLY A 196 -4.48 38.87 -21.20
CA GLY A 196 -3.64 37.69 -20.90
C GLY A 196 -2.63 37.87 -19.75
N VAL A 197 -2.18 39.10 -19.49
CA VAL A 197 -1.14 39.36 -18.47
C VAL A 197 -1.70 39.26 -17.04
N VAL A 198 -2.99 39.54 -16.84
CA VAL A 198 -3.61 39.56 -15.51
C VAL A 198 -3.85 38.13 -14.98
N ASN A 199 -4.12 37.17 -15.86
CA ASN A 199 -4.35 35.77 -15.49
C ASN A 199 -3.06 34.99 -15.18
N MET A 200 -1.91 35.44 -15.69
CA MET A 200 -0.62 34.80 -15.44
C MET A 200 -0.16 35.00 -13.98
N ILE A 201 -0.53 36.12 -13.35
CA ILE A 201 -0.18 36.43 -11.96
C ILE A 201 -1.04 35.60 -10.98
N GLY A 202 -2.33 35.38 -11.30
CA GLY A 202 -3.21 34.55 -10.47
C GLY A 202 -2.83 33.07 -10.43
N ARG A 203 -2.31 32.54 -11.55
CA ARG A 203 -1.90 31.12 -11.66
C ARG A 203 -0.55 30.79 -11.03
N SER A 204 0.39 31.74 -10.99
CA SER A 204 1.70 31.51 -10.36
C SER A 204 1.60 31.29 -8.84
N LEU A 205 0.57 31.84 -8.17
CA LEU A 205 0.35 31.60 -6.74
C LEU A 205 -0.32 30.26 -6.45
N ALA A 206 -1.18 29.74 -7.34
CA ALA A 206 -1.92 28.50 -7.11
C ALA A 206 -1.07 27.24 -7.34
N ASN A 207 -0.07 27.30 -8.24
CA ASN A 207 0.72 26.13 -8.64
C ASN A 207 2.06 25.98 -7.90
N THR A 208 2.40 26.94 -7.04
CA THR A 208 3.48 26.79 -6.07
C THR A 208 2.78 26.42 -4.77
N GLY A 209 2.93 25.19 -4.27
CA GLY A 209 2.33 24.71 -3.01
C GLY A 209 2.82 25.42 -1.74
N ALA A 210 3.11 26.72 -1.83
CA ALA A 210 3.34 27.60 -0.70
C ALA A 210 1.99 27.87 -0.03
N ASN A 211 1.81 27.27 1.14
CA ASN A 211 0.64 27.50 1.99
C ASN A 211 0.46 29.02 2.20
N ILE A 212 -0.71 29.56 1.88
CA ILE A 212 -1.06 30.98 2.09
C ILE A 212 -0.75 31.42 3.54
N TRP A 213 -0.86 30.52 4.52
CA TRP A 213 -0.47 30.78 5.90
C TRP A 213 1.01 31.13 6.08
N LEU A 214 1.92 30.64 5.23
CA LEU A 214 3.35 30.96 5.29
C LEU A 214 3.59 32.44 4.98
N PHE A 215 2.93 32.98 3.95
CA PHE A 215 3.06 34.40 3.59
C PHE A 215 2.44 35.32 4.64
N VAL A 216 1.29 34.94 5.21
CA VAL A 216 0.68 35.68 6.33
C VAL A 216 1.62 35.69 7.55
N SER A 217 2.27 34.57 7.84
CA SER A 217 3.22 34.46 8.96
C SER A 217 4.47 35.32 8.74
N ILE A 218 5.02 35.34 7.52
CA ILE A 218 6.17 36.18 7.18
C ILE A 218 5.81 37.67 7.29
N ALA A 219 4.64 38.08 6.78
CA ALA A 219 4.18 39.45 6.85
C ALA A 219 3.98 39.92 8.30
N LEU A 220 3.34 39.10 9.14
CA LEU A 220 3.16 39.40 10.57
C LEU A 220 4.50 39.47 11.31
N GLY A 221 5.45 38.59 10.99
CA GLY A 221 6.79 38.60 11.57
C GLY A 221 7.56 39.90 11.29
N LEU A 222 7.53 40.39 10.04
CA LEU A 222 8.19 41.64 9.66
C LEU A 222 7.56 42.86 10.34
N ILE A 223 6.24 42.87 10.50
CA ILE A 223 5.52 43.93 11.21
C ILE A 223 5.92 43.93 12.70
N ALA A 224 5.98 42.77 13.35
CA ALA A 224 6.39 42.67 14.75
C ALA A 224 7.84 43.14 14.97
N VAL A 225 8.76 42.82 14.06
CA VAL A 225 10.15 43.30 14.11
C VAL A 225 10.23 44.81 13.95
N ALA A 226 9.45 45.40 13.04
CA ALA A 226 9.41 46.85 12.86
C ALA A 226 8.87 47.57 14.12
N PHE A 227 7.83 47.03 14.75
CA PHE A 227 7.33 47.56 16.02
C PHE A 227 8.35 47.42 17.16
N GLY A 228 9.04 46.29 17.25
CA GLY A 228 10.12 46.10 18.23
C GLY A 228 11.25 47.11 18.05
N LEU A 229 11.69 47.36 16.81
CA LEU A 229 12.70 48.36 16.50
C LEU A 229 12.26 49.79 16.80
N LEU A 230 10.98 50.11 16.58
CA LEU A 230 10.42 51.42 16.93
C LEU A 230 10.35 51.64 18.43
N ILE A 231 9.98 50.62 19.21
CA ILE A 231 9.96 50.69 20.68
C ILE A 231 11.39 50.83 21.21
N TYR A 232 12.32 50.01 20.72
CA TYR A 232 13.73 50.05 21.13
C TYR A 232 14.39 51.39 20.78
N LYS A 233 14.06 51.98 19.63
CA LYS A 233 14.54 53.31 19.24
C LYS A 233 13.92 54.43 20.08
N ASN A 234 12.72 54.24 20.61
CA ASN A 234 12.08 55.23 21.48
C ASN A 234 12.62 55.17 22.93
N GLU A 235 12.98 53.99 23.42
CA GLU A 235 13.65 53.84 24.73
C GLU A 235 15.10 54.36 24.70
N GLY A 236 15.80 54.26 23.56
CA GLY A 236 17.13 54.85 23.39
C GLY A 236 17.15 56.40 23.35
N ASN A 237 16.00 57.04 23.10
CA ASN A 237 15.89 58.51 23.03
C ASN A 237 15.40 59.15 24.34
N SER A 238 15.11 58.37 25.39
CA SER A 238 14.71 58.90 26.70
C SER A 238 15.88 59.12 27.67
N HIS A 239 17.13 58.94 27.21
CA HIS A 239 18.33 59.28 27.98
C HIS A 239 19.05 60.54 27.50
N GLU A 240 18.45 61.29 26.57
CA GLU A 240 18.94 62.58 26.11
C GLU A 240 17.82 63.64 26.16
N ARG A 241 17.28 63.84 27.37
CA ARG A 241 16.69 65.11 27.81
C ARG A 241 16.78 65.24 29.31
#